data_AF-A0A970IXJ0-F1
#
_entry.id   AF-A0A970IXJ0-F1
#
_cell.length_a   1.000
_cell.length_b   1.000
_cell.length_c   1.000
_cell.angle_alpha   90.00
_cell.angle_beta   90.00
_cell.angle_gamma   90.00
#
_symmetry.space_group_name_H-M   'P 1'
#
loop_
_entity.id
_entity.type
_entity.pdbx_description
1 polymer ?
#
loop_
_entity_poly.entity_id
_entity_poly.type
_entity_poly.pdbx_seq_one_letter_code
_entity_poly.pdbx_strand_id
1 'polypeptide(L)'
;MKNFFKKYLFVFEWIGAAILLAVGIVVVVTPDIFLYIAGIALIIFGLFRLYPLLKTTKDRLMMSIYLVEILLNVVVGILLVLEGGKDDASQSLLRYSVGGILWLRGVLYFFATVLRKESTDYAQFATHIGVITLGPIIVFTDFFNQKNLAWILLIFSILSALVIAFDGYKNYKNYRYEWLAKEETRRVKKKKEKEEVIEEEDRKEDPLPKKEEVIIPEEEKGDEIRA
;
A
#
# COMPACT_ATOMS: atom_id res chain seq x y z
N MET A 1 -1.89 -16.47 1.57
CA MET A 1 -2.38 -15.14 1.15
C MET A 1 -1.36 -14.01 1.28
N LYS A 2 -0.67 -13.81 2.42
CA LYS A 2 0.32 -12.71 2.60
C LYS A 2 1.40 -12.59 1.50
N ASN A 3 1.90 -13.72 0.98
CA ASN A 3 2.95 -13.70 -0.05
C ASN A 3 2.44 -13.28 -1.44
N PHE A 4 1.15 -13.42 -1.72
CA PHE A 4 0.55 -12.99 -2.99
C PHE A 4 0.42 -11.46 -3.02
N PHE A 5 -0.15 -10.88 -1.96
CA PHE A 5 -0.30 -9.42 -1.86
C PHE A 5 1.03 -8.67 -1.89
N LYS A 6 2.06 -9.18 -1.20
CA LYS A 6 3.39 -8.57 -1.26
C LYS A 6 4.00 -8.64 -2.65
N LYS A 7 3.77 -9.73 -3.38
CA LYS A 7 4.34 -9.96 -4.71
C LYS A 7 3.69 -9.11 -5.79
N TYR A 8 2.39 -8.86 -5.69
CA TYR A 8 1.61 -8.05 -6.65
C TYR A 8 1.26 -6.65 -6.11
N LEU A 9 1.95 -6.18 -5.07
CA LEU A 9 1.69 -4.89 -4.44
C LEU A 9 1.75 -3.73 -5.46
N PHE A 10 2.69 -3.80 -6.39
CA PHE A 10 2.87 -2.81 -7.46
C PHE A 10 1.61 -2.61 -8.31
N VAL A 11 0.79 -3.64 -8.49
CA VAL A 11 -0.46 -3.55 -9.26
C VAL A 11 -1.45 -2.68 -8.51
N PHE A 12 -1.59 -2.87 -7.20
CA PHE A 12 -2.46 -2.06 -6.36
C PHE A 12 -1.95 -0.62 -6.24
N GLU A 13 -0.64 -0.41 -6.20
CA GLU A 13 -0.04 0.92 -6.19
C GLU A 13 -0.35 1.68 -7.49
N TRP A 14 -0.15 1.06 -8.66
CA TRP A 14 -0.47 1.72 -9.93
C TRP A 14 -1.97 1.96 -10.13
N ILE A 15 -2.82 1.00 -9.77
CA ILE A 15 -4.28 1.19 -9.79
C ILE A 15 -4.67 2.32 -8.84
N GLY A 16 -4.10 2.34 -7.62
CA GLY A 16 -4.35 3.40 -6.64
C GLY A 16 -3.93 4.77 -7.15
N ALA A 17 -2.75 4.90 -7.77
CA ALA A 17 -2.28 6.14 -8.37
C ALA A 17 -3.19 6.61 -9.52
N ALA A 18 -3.63 5.69 -10.38
CA ALA A 18 -4.53 6.00 -11.49
C ALA A 18 -5.91 6.46 -11.01
N ILE A 19 -6.51 5.76 -10.04
CA ILE A 19 -7.79 6.15 -9.43
C ILE A 19 -7.66 7.51 -8.75
N LEU A 20 -6.58 7.72 -8.00
CA LEU A 20 -6.35 8.99 -7.29
C LEU A 20 -6.30 10.16 -8.29
N LEU A 21 -5.48 10.04 -9.34
CA LEU A 21 -5.41 11.05 -10.41
C LEU A 21 -6.76 11.26 -11.11
N ALA A 22 -7.47 10.19 -11.44
CA ALA A 22 -8.77 10.29 -12.09
C ALA A 22 -9.75 11.07 -11.20
N VAL A 23 -9.81 10.77 -9.91
CA VAL A 23 -10.62 11.51 -8.94
C VAL A 23 -10.20 12.98 -8.90
N GLY A 24 -8.90 13.27 -8.79
CA GLY A 24 -8.39 14.66 -8.78
C GLY A 24 -8.81 15.46 -10.02
N ILE A 25 -8.73 14.85 -11.21
CA ILE A 25 -9.12 15.49 -12.47
C ILE A 25 -10.62 15.72 -12.52
N VAL A 26 -11.43 14.71 -12.17
CA VAL A 26 -12.89 14.78 -12.21
C VAL A 26 -13.43 15.90 -11.33
N VAL A 27 -12.85 16.11 -10.15
CA VAL A 27 -13.25 17.18 -9.23
C VAL A 27 -12.97 18.57 -9.79
N VAL A 28 -11.89 18.75 -10.57
CA VAL A 28 -11.61 20.03 -11.23
C VAL A 28 -12.57 20.28 -12.40
N VAL A 29 -12.95 19.23 -13.13
CA VAL A 29 -13.93 19.32 -14.24
C VAL A 29 -15.34 19.58 -13.70
N THR A 30 -15.71 18.95 -12.59
CA THR A 30 -17.04 19.05 -11.98
C THR A 30 -16.88 19.37 -10.48
N PRO A 31 -16.78 20.66 -10.12
CA PRO A 31 -16.53 21.08 -8.73
C PRO A 31 -17.58 20.60 -7.73
N ASP A 32 -18.81 20.37 -8.16
CA ASP A 32 -19.90 19.88 -7.30
C ASP A 32 -19.60 18.49 -6.71
N ILE A 33 -18.81 17.67 -7.43
CA ILE A 33 -18.35 16.36 -6.97
C ILE A 33 -17.48 16.49 -5.71
N PHE A 34 -16.81 17.64 -5.52
CA PHE A 34 -16.01 17.89 -4.33
C PHE A 34 -16.83 17.77 -3.04
N LEU A 35 -18.07 18.28 -3.03
CA LEU A 35 -18.93 18.23 -1.84
C LEU A 35 -19.23 16.80 -1.42
N TYR A 36 -19.53 15.93 -2.38
CA TYR A 36 -19.74 14.51 -2.14
C TYR A 36 -18.50 13.84 -1.56
N ILE A 37 -17.33 14.07 -2.18
CA ILE A 37 -16.07 13.46 -1.73
C ILE A 37 -15.71 13.95 -0.33
N ALA A 38 -15.80 15.26 -0.08
CA ALA A 38 -15.51 15.83 1.23
C ALA A 38 -16.48 15.33 2.31
N GLY A 39 -17.78 15.27 2.00
CA GLY A 39 -18.80 14.77 2.92
C GLY A 39 -18.61 13.28 3.24
N ILE A 40 -18.41 12.44 2.23
CA ILE A 40 -18.12 11.01 2.40
C ILE A 40 -16.82 10.81 3.19
N ALA A 41 -15.77 11.59 2.90
CA ALA A 41 -14.52 11.52 3.63
C ALA A 41 -14.71 11.85 5.13
N LEU A 42 -15.47 12.91 5.46
CA LEU A 42 -15.77 13.26 6.85
C LEU A 42 -16.53 12.14 7.58
N ILE A 43 -17.50 11.50 6.91
CA ILE A 43 -18.24 10.37 7.47
C ILE A 43 -17.30 9.19 7.73
N ILE A 44 -16.52 8.76 6.73
CA ILE A 44 -15.63 7.61 6.85
C ILE A 44 -14.56 7.85 7.93
N PHE A 45 -13.86 8.99 7.88
CA PHE A 45 -12.84 9.31 8.87
C PHE A 45 -13.42 9.52 10.28
N GLY A 46 -14.63 10.08 10.37
CA GLY A 46 -15.36 10.20 11.63
C GLY A 46 -15.64 8.84 12.25
N LEU A 47 -16.21 7.91 11.47
CA LEU A 47 -16.56 6.57 11.92
C LEU A 47 -15.33 5.71 12.26
N PHE A 48 -14.27 5.78 11.44
CA PHE A 48 -13.02 5.05 11.69
C PHE A 48 -12.36 5.44 13.01
N ARG A 49 -12.60 6.67 13.49
CA ARG A 49 -12.08 7.15 14.77
C ARG A 49 -12.89 6.67 15.97
N LEU A 50 -14.13 6.21 15.78
CA LEU A 50 -14.98 5.78 16.89
C LEU A 50 -14.38 4.57 17.61
N TYR A 51 -13.95 3.55 16.86
CA TYR A 51 -13.36 2.34 17.42
C TYR A 51 -12.10 2.59 18.27
N PRO A 52 -11.04 3.26 17.77
CA PRO A 52 -9.86 3.53 18.58
C PRO A 52 -10.19 4.40 19.80
N LEU A 53 -11.05 5.43 19.65
CA LEU A 53 -11.42 6.31 20.76
C LEU A 53 -12.02 5.54 21.94
N LEU A 54 -13.01 4.68 21.67
CA LEU A 54 -13.66 3.87 22.70
C LEU A 54 -12.70 2.91 23.40
N LYS A 55 -11.60 2.52 22.73
CA LYS A 55 -10.62 1.58 23.26
C LYS A 55 -9.48 2.26 24.01
N THR A 56 -9.08 3.48 23.63
CA THR A 56 -7.85 4.12 24.13
C THR A 56 -8.10 5.22 25.17
N THR A 57 -9.27 5.87 25.17
CA THR A 57 -9.53 7.00 26.07
C THR A 57 -10.03 6.54 27.43
N LYS A 58 -9.23 6.77 28.48
CA LYS A 58 -9.58 6.41 29.87
C LYS A 58 -10.45 7.46 30.57
N ASP A 59 -10.25 8.75 30.27
CA ASP A 59 -11.06 9.83 30.85
C ASP A 59 -12.45 9.88 30.17
N ARG A 60 -13.50 9.62 30.95
CA ARG A 60 -14.89 9.61 30.47
C ARG A 60 -15.34 10.96 29.93
N LEU A 61 -14.85 12.07 30.49
CA LEU A 61 -15.24 13.41 30.03
C LEU A 61 -14.62 13.71 28.67
N MET A 62 -13.33 13.42 28.49
CA MET A 62 -12.67 13.58 27.20
C MET A 62 -13.23 12.63 26.14
N MET A 63 -13.51 11.38 26.50
CA MET A 63 -14.17 10.44 25.61
C MET A 63 -15.51 10.97 25.11
N SER A 64 -16.32 11.58 26.00
CA SER A 64 -17.62 12.15 25.64
C SER A 64 -17.47 13.35 24.71
N ILE A 65 -16.53 14.25 24.99
CA ILE A 65 -16.25 15.43 24.15
C ILE A 65 -15.80 15.00 22.75
N TYR A 66 -14.87 14.05 22.65
CA TYR A 66 -14.42 13.53 21.36
C TYR A 66 -15.53 12.78 20.62
N LEU A 67 -16.41 12.06 21.33
CA LEU A 67 -17.55 11.40 20.72
C LEU A 67 -18.53 12.42 20.13
N VAL A 68 -18.81 13.52 20.83
CA VAL A 68 -19.64 14.63 20.30
C VAL A 68 -18.99 15.28 19.08
N GLU A 69 -17.67 15.50 19.08
CA GLU A 69 -16.96 16.03 17.90
C GLU A 69 -16.98 15.04 16.72
N ILE A 70 -16.87 13.73 16.96
CA ILE A 70 -17.08 12.70 15.92
C ILE A 70 -18.51 12.80 15.37
N LEU A 71 -19.51 12.90 16.23
CA LEU A 71 -20.90 12.97 15.80
C LEU A 71 -21.15 14.23 14.95
N LEU A 72 -20.59 15.38 15.37
CA LEU A 72 -20.65 16.61 14.59
C LEU A 72 -19.98 16.42 13.21
N ASN A 73 -18.81 15.80 13.13
CA ASN A 73 -18.15 15.52 11.85
C ASN A 73 -19.01 14.66 10.92
N VAL A 74 -19.66 13.63 11.46
CA VAL A 74 -20.53 12.76 10.66
C VAL A 74 -21.77 13.52 10.20
N VAL A 75 -22.41 14.29 11.08
CA VAL A 75 -23.58 15.12 10.73
C VAL A 75 -23.24 16.13 9.65
N VAL A 76 -22.12 16.84 9.80
CA VAL A 76 -21.63 17.79 8.79
C VAL A 76 -21.31 17.08 7.48
N GLY A 77 -20.71 15.89 7.54
CA GLY A 77 -20.47 15.08 6.35
C GLY A 77 -21.75 14.72 5.61
N ILE A 78 -22.82 14.35 6.34
CA ILE A 78 -24.14 14.10 5.75
C ILE A 78 -24.70 15.37 5.11
N LEU A 79 -24.62 16.51 5.79
CA LEU A 79 -25.09 17.79 5.24
C LEU A 79 -24.37 18.16 3.94
N LEU A 80 -23.05 17.95 3.86
CA LEU A 80 -22.28 18.20 2.63
C LEU A 80 -22.67 17.28 1.48
N VAL A 81 -22.94 16.00 1.76
CA VAL A 81 -23.43 15.04 0.75
C VAL A 81 -24.79 15.46 0.22
N LEU A 82 -25.72 15.88 1.09
CA LEU A 82 -27.03 16.35 0.68
C LEU A 82 -26.94 17.65 -0.13
N GLU A 83 -26.01 18.54 0.23
CA GLU A 83 -25.80 19.81 -0.46
C GLU A 83 -25.20 19.62 -1.86
N GLY A 84 -24.34 18.61 -2.06
CA GLY A 84 -23.80 18.29 -3.38
C GLY A 84 -24.85 17.85 -4.41
N GLY A 85 -26.07 17.51 -3.98
CA GLY A 85 -27.18 17.10 -4.85
C GLY A 85 -28.11 18.23 -5.28
N LYS A 86 -27.83 19.46 -4.88
CA LYS A 86 -28.63 20.63 -5.23
C LYS A 86 -27.95 21.45 -6.32
N ASP A 87 -28.76 22.01 -7.22
CA ASP A 87 -28.27 22.90 -8.27
C ASP A 87 -27.74 24.25 -7.73
N ASP A 88 -28.18 24.66 -6.54
CA ASP A 88 -27.72 25.86 -5.82
C ASP A 88 -27.03 25.46 -4.51
N ALA A 89 -25.88 24.79 -4.63
CA ALA A 89 -25.11 24.34 -3.48
C ALA A 89 -24.48 25.53 -2.72
N SER A 90 -24.78 25.64 -1.43
CA SER A 90 -24.25 26.69 -0.57
C SER A 90 -22.74 26.58 -0.38
N GLN A 91 -21.99 27.46 -1.06
CA GLN A 91 -20.54 27.55 -0.89
C GLN A 91 -20.14 27.92 0.55
N SER A 92 -21.00 28.67 1.25
CA SER A 92 -20.79 29.05 2.64
C SER A 92 -20.90 27.86 3.58
N LEU A 93 -21.80 26.90 3.30
CA LEU A 93 -21.96 25.70 4.12
C LEU A 93 -20.67 24.90 4.16
N LEU A 94 -19.99 24.71 3.03
CA LEU A 94 -18.69 24.04 2.96
C LEU A 94 -17.65 24.73 3.85
N ARG A 95 -17.54 26.05 3.75
CA ARG A 95 -16.51 26.82 4.46
C ARG A 95 -16.71 26.80 5.96
N TYR A 96 -17.93 27.06 6.41
CA TYR A 96 -18.25 27.05 7.84
C TYR A 96 -18.14 25.65 8.43
N SER A 97 -18.54 24.63 7.68
CA SER A 97 -18.43 23.23 8.08
C SER A 97 -16.97 22.81 8.27
N VAL A 98 -16.17 22.90 7.21
CA VAL A 98 -14.78 22.44 7.24
C VAL A 98 -13.93 23.30 8.17
N GLY A 99 -14.02 24.62 8.05
CA GLY A 99 -13.25 25.55 8.89
C GLY A 99 -13.67 25.48 10.36
N GLY A 100 -14.97 25.36 10.65
CA GLY A 100 -15.48 25.20 12.00
C GLY A 100 -15.03 23.90 12.67
N ILE A 101 -15.07 22.78 11.94
CA ILE A 101 -14.57 21.49 12.43
C ILE A 101 -13.07 21.57 12.75
N LEU A 102 -12.27 22.14 11.85
CA LEU A 102 -10.82 22.26 12.05
C LEU A 102 -10.51 23.14 13.26
N TRP A 103 -11.19 24.28 13.38
CA TRP A 103 -11.03 25.15 14.54
C TRP A 103 -11.42 24.44 15.84
N LEU A 104 -12.60 23.82 15.88
CA LEU A 104 -13.07 23.06 17.05
C LEU A 104 -12.07 21.97 17.44
N ARG A 105 -11.53 21.23 16.48
CA ARG A 105 -10.51 20.21 16.72
C ARG A 105 -9.26 20.78 17.37
N GLY A 106 -8.79 21.92 16.89
CA GLY A 106 -7.67 22.63 17.51
C GLY A 106 -7.98 23.01 18.96
N VAL A 107 -9.15 23.59 19.22
CA VAL A 107 -9.59 23.97 20.58
C VAL A 107 -9.65 22.76 21.51
N LEU A 108 -10.25 21.65 21.05
CA LEU A 108 -10.37 20.43 21.85
C LEU A 108 -9.02 19.82 22.19
N TYR A 109 -8.06 19.89 21.28
CA TYR A 109 -6.70 19.45 21.54
C TYR A 109 -6.02 20.27 22.64
N PHE A 110 -6.12 21.60 22.60
CA PHE A 110 -5.57 22.44 23.66
C PHE A 110 -6.31 22.26 24.99
N PHE A 111 -7.63 22.05 24.96
CA PHE A 111 -8.40 21.69 26.14
C PHE A 111 -7.89 20.38 26.76
N ALA A 112 -7.66 19.35 25.95
CA ALA A 112 -7.17 18.05 26.39
C ALA A 112 -5.75 18.13 26.98
N THR A 113 -4.85 18.85 26.32
CA THR A 113 -3.45 18.94 26.75
C THR A 113 -3.27 19.85 27.96
N VAL A 114 -3.92 21.03 27.99
CA VAL A 114 -3.75 22.02 29.07
C VAL A 114 -4.57 21.66 30.31
N LEU A 115 -5.85 21.32 30.15
CA LEU A 115 -6.74 21.10 31.31
C LEU A 115 -6.75 19.63 31.75
N ARG A 116 -6.63 18.69 30.81
CA ARG A 116 -6.70 17.25 31.10
C ARG A 116 -5.34 16.57 31.15
N LYS A 117 -4.26 17.31 30.88
CA LYS A 117 -2.87 16.85 30.96
C LYS A 117 -2.63 15.60 30.10
N GLU A 118 -3.30 15.49 28.96
CA GLU A 118 -3.00 14.45 27.97
C GLU A 118 -1.59 14.66 27.40
N SER A 119 -0.87 13.56 27.15
CA SER A 119 0.48 13.61 26.60
C SER A 119 0.48 14.14 25.18
N THR A 120 1.40 15.05 24.87
CA THR A 120 1.60 15.63 23.54
C THR A 120 3.06 15.48 23.12
N ASP A 121 3.30 15.28 21.83
CA ASP A 121 4.62 15.44 21.21
C ASP A 121 4.73 16.77 20.44
N TYR A 122 5.93 17.13 20.00
CA TYR A 122 6.16 18.38 19.27
C TYR A 122 5.44 18.44 17.91
N ALA A 123 5.31 17.31 17.23
CA ALA A 123 4.70 17.24 15.90
C ALA A 123 3.18 17.41 15.98
N GLN A 124 2.54 16.78 16.95
CA GLN A 124 1.14 16.93 17.29
C GLN A 124 0.85 18.37 17.68
N PHE A 125 1.68 18.96 18.53
CA PHE A 125 1.52 20.36 18.94
C PHE A 125 1.58 21.32 17.74
N ALA A 126 2.63 21.23 16.91
CA ALA A 126 2.76 22.06 15.72
C ALA A 126 1.61 21.86 14.72
N THR A 127 1.16 20.62 14.53
CA THR A 127 0.03 20.29 13.66
C THR A 127 -1.25 20.96 14.15
N HIS A 128 -1.55 20.91 15.45
CA HIS A 128 -2.76 21.50 15.99
C HIS A 128 -2.73 23.03 16.01
N ILE A 129 -1.55 23.66 16.12
CA ILE A 129 -1.38 25.09 15.84
C ILE A 129 -1.77 25.41 14.40
N GLY A 130 -1.29 24.63 13.43
CA GLY A 130 -1.68 24.80 12.02
C GLY A 130 -3.19 24.63 11.81
N VAL A 131 -3.78 23.60 12.42
CA VAL A 131 -5.22 23.30 12.29
C VAL A 131 -6.09 24.40 12.92
N ILE A 132 -5.77 24.87 14.13
CA ILE A 132 -6.56 25.92 14.78
C ILE A 132 -6.45 27.27 14.07
N THR A 133 -5.33 27.54 13.38
CA THR A 133 -5.14 28.78 12.61
C THR A 133 -5.78 28.70 11.22
N LEU A 134 -5.71 27.54 10.56
CA LEU A 134 -6.35 27.32 9.27
C LEU A 134 -7.88 27.37 9.35
N GLY A 135 -8.49 26.89 10.44
CA GLY A 135 -9.94 26.89 10.61
C GLY A 135 -10.59 28.28 10.39
N PRO A 136 -10.19 29.31 11.15
CA PRO A 136 -10.66 30.68 10.96
C PRO A 136 -10.34 31.26 9.58
N ILE A 137 -9.15 30.96 9.02
CA ILE A 137 -8.80 31.41 7.66
C ILE A 137 -9.81 30.86 6.65
N ILE A 138 -10.17 29.58 6.73
CA ILE A 138 -11.17 28.96 5.84
C ILE A 138 -12.55 29.60 6.02
N VAL A 139 -12.94 29.88 7.26
CA VAL A 139 -14.23 30.51 7.59
C VAL A 139 -14.31 31.93 7.01
N PHE A 140 -13.30 32.76 7.25
CA PHE A 140 -13.36 34.19 6.95
C PHE A 140 -12.85 34.58 5.56
N THR A 141 -12.17 33.69 4.83
CA THR A 141 -11.68 33.99 3.47
C THR A 141 -12.49 33.29 2.39
N ASP A 142 -12.86 34.02 1.34
CA ASP A 142 -13.59 33.47 0.18
C ASP A 142 -12.70 32.62 -0.75
N PHE A 143 -11.42 32.50 -0.40
CA PHE A 143 -10.46 31.67 -1.12
C PHE A 143 -10.83 30.19 -1.10
N PHE A 144 -11.45 29.70 -0.02
CA PHE A 144 -11.82 28.29 0.13
C PHE A 144 -13.20 27.97 -0.45
N ASN A 145 -13.40 28.32 -1.71
CA ASN A 145 -14.57 27.88 -2.50
C ASN A 145 -14.33 26.50 -3.14
N GLN A 146 -15.39 25.89 -3.66
CA GLN A 146 -15.35 24.55 -4.27
C GLN A 146 -14.30 24.44 -5.38
N LYS A 147 -14.21 25.45 -6.26
CA LYS A 147 -13.26 25.47 -7.38
C LYS A 147 -11.81 25.49 -6.90
N ASN A 148 -11.48 26.35 -5.96
CA ASN A 148 -10.12 26.46 -5.44
C ASN A 148 -9.72 25.20 -4.66
N LEU A 149 -10.65 24.63 -3.89
CA LEU A 149 -10.44 23.36 -3.18
C LEU A 149 -10.26 22.18 -4.15
N ALA A 150 -10.96 22.16 -5.28
CA ALA A 150 -10.76 21.16 -6.32
C ALA A 150 -9.34 21.22 -6.90
N TRP A 151 -8.83 22.41 -7.18
CA TRP A 151 -7.44 22.60 -7.65
C TRP A 151 -6.41 22.18 -6.59
N ILE A 152 -6.64 22.54 -5.33
CA ILE A 152 -5.79 22.10 -4.22
C ILE A 152 -5.78 20.56 -4.13
N LEU A 153 -6.94 19.93 -4.20
CA LEU A 153 -7.06 18.47 -4.19
C LEU A 153 -6.34 17.82 -5.37
N LEU A 154 -6.44 18.40 -6.58
CA LEU A 154 -5.71 17.91 -7.75
C LEU A 154 -4.19 17.98 -7.55
N ILE A 155 -3.67 19.07 -6.98
CA ILE A 155 -2.24 19.20 -6.68
C ILE A 155 -1.80 18.08 -5.72
N PHE A 156 -2.53 17.87 -4.62
CA PHE A 156 -2.24 16.78 -3.69
C PHE A 156 -2.37 15.40 -4.32
N SER A 157 -3.35 15.21 -5.20
CA SER A 157 -3.55 13.99 -5.96
C SER A 157 -2.38 13.69 -6.88
N ILE A 158 -1.86 14.70 -7.60
CA ILE A 158 -0.71 14.55 -8.48
C ILE A 158 0.53 14.17 -7.68
N LEU A 159 0.83 14.91 -6.61
CA LEU A 159 1.98 14.63 -5.75
C LEU A 159 1.91 13.22 -5.14
N SER A 160 0.74 12.84 -4.62
CA SER A 160 0.54 11.52 -4.02
C SER A 160 0.62 10.40 -5.06
N ALA A 161 0.02 10.60 -6.25
CA ALA A 161 0.10 9.63 -7.32
C ALA A 161 1.52 9.44 -7.85
N LEU A 162 2.34 10.50 -7.90
CA LEU A 162 3.76 10.40 -8.26
C LEU A 162 4.53 9.54 -7.24
N VAL A 163 4.31 9.77 -5.94
CA VAL A 163 4.95 8.97 -4.88
C VAL A 163 4.52 7.51 -4.98
N ILE A 164 3.22 7.23 -5.10
CA ILE A 164 2.69 5.86 -5.21
C ILE A 164 3.19 5.19 -6.49
N ALA A 165 3.23 5.90 -7.62
CA ALA A 165 3.72 5.37 -8.88
C ALA A 165 5.22 5.03 -8.81
N PHE A 166 6.02 5.84 -8.10
CA PHE A 166 7.44 5.58 -7.87
C PHE A 166 7.65 4.31 -7.02
N ASP A 167 6.88 4.15 -5.94
CA ASP A 167 6.91 2.92 -5.13
C ASP A 167 6.46 1.70 -5.94
N GLY A 168 5.40 1.85 -6.75
CA GLY A 168 4.94 0.84 -7.70
C GLY A 168 6.01 0.42 -8.69
N TYR A 169 6.75 1.37 -9.25
CA TYR A 169 7.88 1.07 -10.15
C TYR A 169 8.98 0.28 -9.45
N LYS A 170 9.36 0.68 -8.23
CA LYS A 170 10.36 -0.03 -7.42
C LYS A 170 9.92 -1.47 -7.11
N ASN A 171 8.68 -1.66 -6.71
CA ASN A 171 8.13 -2.98 -6.39
C ASN A 171 7.99 -3.87 -7.63
N TYR A 172 7.60 -3.30 -8.78
CA TYR A 172 7.56 -4.02 -10.04
C TYR A 172 8.97 -4.46 -10.50
N LYS A 173 9.96 -3.57 -10.38
CA LYS A 173 11.36 -3.88 -10.67
C LYS A 173 11.83 -5.06 -9.84
N ASN A 174 11.59 -5.05 -8.53
CA ASN A 174 11.94 -6.16 -7.63
C ASN A 174 11.25 -7.47 -8.03
N TYR A 175 9.95 -7.42 -8.32
CA TYR A 175 9.19 -8.58 -8.80
C TYR A 175 9.82 -9.21 -10.06
N ARG A 176 10.27 -8.37 -11.01
CA ARG A 176 10.90 -8.84 -12.25
C ARG A 176 12.25 -9.51 -11.99
N TYR A 177 13.08 -8.96 -11.11
CA TYR A 177 14.35 -9.59 -10.75
C TYR A 177 14.17 -10.91 -9.98
N GLU A 178 13.22 -10.97 -9.04
CA GLU A 178 12.89 -12.23 -8.34
C GLU A 178 12.41 -13.31 -9.32
N TRP A 179 11.61 -12.93 -10.31
CA TRP A 179 11.14 -13.84 -11.34
C TRP A 179 12.30 -14.37 -12.21
N LEU A 180 13.20 -13.49 -12.64
CA LEU A 180 14.41 -13.86 -13.40
C LEU A 180 15.31 -14.81 -12.61
N ALA A 181 15.61 -14.48 -11.35
CA ALA A 181 16.45 -15.31 -10.47
C ALA A 181 15.83 -16.70 -10.26
N LYS A 182 14.50 -16.77 -10.12
CA LYS A 182 13.79 -18.04 -9.98
C LYS A 182 13.84 -18.86 -11.28
N GLU A 183 13.71 -18.21 -12.43
CA GLU A 183 13.81 -18.87 -13.72
C GLU A 183 15.23 -19.40 -13.98
N GLU A 184 16.25 -18.61 -13.68
CA GLU A 184 17.65 -19.01 -13.78
C GLU A 184 17.96 -20.18 -12.84
N THR A 185 17.52 -20.11 -11.58
CA THR A 185 17.64 -21.24 -10.63
C THR A 185 16.95 -22.50 -11.17
N ARG A 186 15.77 -22.36 -11.79
CA ARG A 186 15.05 -23.50 -12.38
C ARG A 186 15.78 -24.07 -13.60
N ARG A 187 16.39 -23.22 -14.43
CA ARG A 187 17.20 -23.64 -15.58
C ARG A 187 18.46 -24.37 -15.14
N VAL A 188 19.17 -23.85 -14.14
CA VAL A 188 20.35 -24.50 -13.54
C VAL A 188 19.99 -25.85 -12.93
N LYS A 189 18.89 -25.93 -12.16
CA LYS A 189 18.41 -27.22 -11.62
C LYS A 189 18.07 -28.23 -12.70
N LYS A 190 17.34 -27.83 -13.74
CA LYS A 190 17.01 -28.72 -14.88
C LYS A 190 18.25 -29.16 -15.66
N LYS A 191 19.28 -28.32 -15.74
CA LYS A 191 20.54 -28.68 -16.40
C LYS A 191 21.30 -29.72 -15.58
N LYS A 192 21.39 -29.51 -14.25
CA LYS A 192 21.98 -30.48 -13.31
C LYS A 192 21.26 -31.82 -13.31
N GLU A 193 19.92 -31.82 -13.26
CA GLU A 193 19.13 -33.06 -13.36
C GLU A 193 19.39 -33.80 -14.68
N LYS A 194 19.57 -33.09 -15.80
CA LYS A 194 19.91 -33.73 -17.08
C LYS A 194 21.33 -34.29 -17.10
N GLU A 195 22.30 -33.57 -16.55
CA GLU A 195 23.69 -34.04 -16.44
C GLU A 195 23.78 -35.26 -15.50
N GLU A 196 23.06 -35.28 -14.37
CA GLU A 196 22.99 -36.43 -13.46
C GLU A 196 22.34 -37.66 -14.12
N VAL A 197 21.30 -37.49 -14.95
CA VAL A 197 20.67 -38.60 -15.69
C VAL A 197 21.62 -39.17 -16.76
N ILE A 198 22.39 -38.32 -17.44
CA ILE A 198 23.39 -38.76 -18.43
C ILE A 198 24.53 -39.53 -17.74
N GLU A 199 25.02 -39.03 -16.60
CA GLU A 199 26.05 -39.73 -15.81
C GLU A 199 25.56 -41.08 -15.24
N GLU A 200 24.27 -41.23 -14.93
CA GLU A 200 23.69 -42.50 -14.49
C GLU A 200 23.46 -43.51 -15.64
N GLU A 201 23.16 -43.04 -16.86
CA GLU A 201 23.08 -43.89 -18.06
C GLU A 201 24.47 -44.38 -18.48
N ASP A 202 25.48 -43.51 -18.53
CA ASP A 202 26.88 -43.88 -18.83
C ASP A 202 27.44 -44.87 -17.81
N ARG A 203 27.04 -44.78 -16.53
CA ARG A 203 27.46 -45.74 -15.49
C ARG A 203 26.87 -47.15 -15.65
N LYS A 204 25.79 -47.32 -16.42
CA LYS A 204 25.16 -48.62 -16.67
C LYS A 204 25.72 -49.33 -17.90
N GLU A 205 26.43 -48.63 -18.78
CA GLU A 205 26.98 -49.16 -20.04
C GLU A 205 28.44 -49.63 -19.93
N ASP A 206 29.01 -49.74 -18.73
CA ASP A 206 30.38 -50.22 -18.56
C ASP A 206 30.51 -51.69 -19.06
N PRO A 207 31.24 -51.97 -20.15
CA PRO A 207 31.27 -53.30 -20.72
C PRO A 207 32.05 -54.23 -19.79
N LEU A 208 31.43 -55.34 -19.39
CA LEU A 208 32.07 -56.43 -18.63
C LEU A 208 33.43 -56.78 -19.26
N PRO A 209 34.51 -56.94 -18.46
CA PRO A 209 35.83 -57.20 -19.00
C PRO A 209 35.80 -58.51 -19.79
N LYS A 210 36.24 -58.45 -21.05
CA LYS A 210 36.38 -59.64 -21.90
C LYS A 210 37.31 -60.63 -21.20
N LYS A 211 36.83 -61.86 -20.99
CA LYS A 211 37.68 -62.97 -20.55
C LYS A 211 38.75 -63.20 -21.61
N GLU A 212 40.00 -62.96 -21.26
CA GLU A 212 41.14 -63.42 -22.06
C GLU A 212 41.14 -64.95 -22.08
N GLU A 213 41.12 -65.54 -23.27
CA GLU A 213 41.33 -66.96 -23.45
C GLU A 213 42.79 -67.28 -23.09
N VAL A 214 42.98 -68.00 -21.99
CA VAL A 214 44.27 -68.56 -21.59
C VAL A 214 44.67 -69.60 -22.63
N ILE A 215 45.67 -69.27 -23.46
CA ILE A 215 46.32 -70.22 -24.36
C ILE A 215 47.22 -71.10 -23.50
N ILE A 216 46.83 -72.35 -23.29
CA ILE A 216 47.65 -73.40 -22.66
C ILE A 216 48.59 -73.94 -23.74
N PRO A 217 49.93 -73.94 -23.55
CA PRO A 217 50.86 -74.49 -24.54
C PRO A 217 50.70 -76.02 -24.68
N GLU A 218 50.72 -76.52 -25.92
CA GLU A 218 50.71 -77.94 -26.27
C GLU A 218 51.98 -78.66 -25.77
N GLU A 219 51.77 -79.86 -25.21
CA GLU A 219 52.78 -80.79 -24.69
C GLU A 219 53.79 -81.24 -25.78
N GLU A 220 55.08 -81.07 -25.51
CA GLU A 220 56.19 -81.65 -26.30
C GLU A 220 56.13 -83.19 -26.27
N LYS A 221 55.87 -83.81 -27.43
CA LYS A 221 56.09 -85.26 -27.64
C LYS A 221 57.59 -85.52 -27.79
N GLY A 222 58.18 -86.17 -26.78
CA GLY A 222 59.55 -86.66 -26.83
C GLY A 222 59.74 -87.77 -27.85
N ASP A 223 60.79 -87.65 -28.67
CA ASP A 223 61.29 -88.69 -29.56
C ASP A 223 61.86 -89.86 -28.73
N GLU A 224 61.27 -91.04 -28.90
CA GLU A 224 61.85 -92.29 -28.42
C GLU A 224 62.97 -92.74 -29.36
N ILE A 225 64.21 -92.69 -28.85
CA ILE A 225 65.39 -93.33 -29.43
C ILE A 225 65.36 -94.82 -29.04
N ARG A 226 65.33 -95.76 -30.01
CA ARG A 226 65.97 -97.08 -29.87
C ARG A 226 66.48 -97.64 -31.21
N ALA A 227 67.80 -97.85 -31.21
CA ALA A 227 68.64 -98.86 -31.88
C ALA A 227 68.31 -99.32 -33.31
#